data_AF-A0A0F9CST1-F1
#
_entry.id   AF-A0A0F9CST1-F1
#
_cell.length_a   1.000
_cell.length_b   1.000
_cell.length_c   1.000
_cell.angle_alpha   90.00
_cell.angle_beta   90.00
_cell.angle_gamma   90.00
#
_symmetry.space_group_name_H-M   'P 1'
#
loop_
_entity.id
_entity.type
_entity.pdbx_description
1 polymer ?
#
loop_
_entity_poly.entity_id
_entity_poly.type
_entity_poly.pdbx_seq_one_letter_code
_entity_poly.pdbx_strand_id
1 'polypeptide(L)'
;MKKKRKPPAKLCGANKTDGSGKCKQPAGWGTGTGRGRCKKHGGNTRAHKVKAQREAAEEAVAVYGLPIEIDPTDALLEEVWRSSGIVRYLDQVIRAKTPDELAAKPSLVIWHLQERRHYVAVSVAAIRAGIEAKRVALAERHGVMCAQVIRAVFEEKGIADDADVPAMVRRHLTSIDGGKA
;
A
#
# COMPACT_ATOMS: atom_id res chain seq x y z
N MET A 1 28.25 23.98 -16.35
CA MET A 1 27.51 22.78 -15.90
C MET A 1 28.10 21.53 -16.56
N LYS A 2 28.77 20.65 -15.81
CA LYS A 2 29.32 19.40 -16.37
C LYS A 2 28.16 18.44 -16.67
N LYS A 3 27.93 18.09 -17.95
CA LYS A 3 26.94 17.07 -18.34
C LYS A 3 27.25 15.78 -17.58
N LYS A 4 26.36 15.34 -16.68
CA LYS A 4 26.50 14.04 -15.99
C LYS A 4 26.58 12.94 -17.07
N ARG A 5 27.68 12.19 -17.10
CA ARG A 5 27.85 11.04 -18.00
C ARG A 5 26.70 10.05 -17.74
N LYS A 6 26.00 9.63 -18.80
CA LYS A 6 24.99 8.58 -18.72
C LYS A 6 25.66 7.30 -18.17
N PRO A 7 25.07 6.62 -17.18
CA PRO A 7 25.65 5.39 -16.66
C PRO A 7 25.84 4.38 -17.80
N PRO A 8 26.94 3.60 -17.80
CA PRO A 8 27.24 2.66 -18.87
C PRO A 8 26.12 1.63 -18.99
N ALA A 9 25.71 1.31 -20.22
CA ALA A 9 24.69 0.31 -20.47
C ALA A 9 25.13 -1.07 -19.94
N LYS A 10 24.22 -1.81 -19.31
CA LYS A 10 24.47 -3.19 -18.86
C LYS A 10 24.90 -4.03 -20.07
N LEU A 11 25.98 -4.81 -19.92
CA LEU A 11 26.53 -5.68 -20.97
C LEU A 11 26.09 -7.13 -20.78
N CYS A 12 26.13 -7.92 -21.86
CA CYS A 12 25.81 -9.35 -21.83
C CYS A 12 26.70 -10.15 -20.85
N GLY A 13 27.99 -9.83 -20.80
CA GLY A 13 28.93 -10.38 -19.81
C GLY A 13 29.15 -11.90 -19.83
N ALA A 14 28.77 -12.59 -20.91
CA ALA A 14 29.05 -14.04 -21.06
C ALA A 14 30.52 -14.28 -21.40
N ASN A 15 31.06 -15.44 -21.07
CA ASN A 15 32.37 -15.81 -21.62
C ASN A 15 32.22 -16.02 -23.13
N LYS A 16 33.12 -15.44 -23.91
CA LYS A 16 33.20 -15.73 -25.34
C LYS A 16 33.76 -17.13 -25.54
N THR A 17 33.31 -17.81 -26.59
CA THR A 17 33.75 -19.15 -26.98
C THR A 17 35.21 -19.19 -27.46
N ASP A 18 35.75 -18.07 -27.92
CA ASP A 18 37.16 -17.93 -28.36
C ASP A 18 38.15 -17.68 -27.20
N GLY A 19 37.68 -17.68 -25.95
CA GLY A 19 38.52 -17.41 -24.78
C GLY A 19 38.96 -15.94 -24.62
N SER A 20 38.62 -15.03 -25.54
CA SER A 20 39.05 -13.62 -25.52
C SER A 20 38.33 -12.74 -24.47
N GLY A 21 37.79 -13.37 -23.42
CA GLY A 21 37.17 -12.72 -22.27
C GLY A 21 35.64 -12.58 -22.36
N LYS A 22 35.10 -11.51 -21.76
CA LYS A 22 33.65 -11.30 -21.62
C LYS A 22 33.02 -10.67 -22.86
N CYS A 23 31.76 -11.02 -23.13
CA CYS A 23 30.95 -10.44 -24.18
C CYS A 23 30.63 -8.98 -23.86
N LYS A 24 31.05 -8.08 -24.76
CA LYS A 24 30.84 -6.63 -24.68
C LYS A 24 29.59 -6.14 -25.41
N GLN A 25 28.76 -7.06 -25.93
CA GLN A 25 27.48 -6.67 -26.53
C GLN A 25 26.54 -6.11 -25.45
N PRO A 26 25.62 -5.20 -25.80
CA PRO A 26 24.57 -4.76 -24.88
C PRO A 26 23.80 -5.96 -24.31
N ALA A 27 23.35 -5.84 -23.05
CA ALA A 27 22.47 -6.83 -22.45
C ALA A 27 21.20 -7.01 -23.30
N GLY A 28 20.77 -8.25 -23.52
CA GLY A 28 19.63 -8.56 -24.39
C GLY A 28 19.83 -8.21 -25.88
N TRP A 29 21.06 -8.00 -26.35
CA TRP A 29 21.29 -7.70 -27.76
C TRP A 29 20.75 -8.81 -28.67
N GLY A 30 19.82 -8.46 -29.56
CA GLY A 30 19.16 -9.39 -30.48
C GLY A 30 18.13 -10.33 -29.86
N THR A 31 17.67 -10.06 -28.63
CA THR A 31 16.65 -10.87 -27.93
C THR A 31 15.33 -10.14 -27.70
N GLY A 32 15.30 -8.81 -27.90
CA GLY A 32 14.14 -7.95 -27.63
C GLY A 32 13.90 -7.66 -26.14
N THR A 33 14.69 -8.22 -25.23
CA THR A 33 14.49 -8.08 -23.77
C THR A 33 15.22 -6.88 -23.16
N GLY A 34 16.26 -6.37 -23.84
CA GLY A 34 17.16 -5.32 -23.32
C GLY A 34 17.92 -5.70 -22.03
N ARG A 35 17.80 -6.96 -21.59
CA ARG A 35 18.32 -7.49 -20.32
C ARG A 35 18.90 -8.89 -20.51
N GLY A 36 19.79 -9.28 -19.61
CA GLY A 36 20.41 -10.61 -19.60
C GLY A 36 21.38 -10.86 -20.77
N ARG A 37 21.53 -12.14 -21.13
CA ARG A 37 22.46 -12.58 -22.19
C ARG A 37 21.99 -12.11 -23.57
N CYS A 38 22.93 -11.91 -24.50
CA CYS A 38 22.60 -11.58 -25.89
C CYS A 38 22.21 -12.83 -26.69
N LYS A 39 21.71 -12.65 -27.92
CA LYS A 39 21.27 -13.74 -28.81
C LYS A 39 22.34 -14.81 -29.05
N LYS A 40 23.62 -14.42 -29.08
CA LYS A 40 24.77 -15.31 -29.30
C LYS A 40 25.14 -16.13 -28.05
N HIS A 41 24.69 -15.72 -26.87
CA HIS A 41 24.99 -16.40 -25.60
C HIS A 41 23.72 -16.95 -24.95
N GLY A 42 22.83 -17.51 -25.76
CA GLY A 42 21.61 -18.16 -25.29
C GLY A 42 20.49 -17.22 -24.87
N GLY A 43 20.61 -15.90 -25.06
CA GLY A 43 19.60 -14.94 -24.61
C GLY A 43 18.19 -15.15 -25.20
N ASN A 44 18.08 -15.91 -26.31
CA ASN A 44 16.80 -16.26 -26.93
C ASN A 44 16.16 -17.54 -26.38
N THR A 45 16.82 -18.29 -25.50
CA THR A 45 16.21 -19.47 -24.89
C THR A 45 15.05 -19.07 -23.98
N ARG A 46 14.06 -19.97 -23.82
CA ARG A 46 12.92 -19.75 -22.93
C ARG A 46 13.36 -19.37 -21.51
N ALA A 47 14.34 -20.09 -20.96
CA ALA A 47 14.85 -19.84 -19.62
C ALA A 47 15.46 -18.43 -19.48
N HIS A 48 16.25 -17.97 -20.47
CA HIS A 48 16.83 -16.63 -20.43
C HIS A 48 15.81 -15.52 -20.65
N LYS A 49 14.77 -15.75 -21.46
CA LYS A 49 13.65 -14.81 -21.62
C LYS A 49 12.84 -14.66 -20.34
N VAL A 50 12.48 -15.77 -19.67
CA VAL A 50 11.76 -15.75 -18.38
C VAL A 50 12.58 -15.02 -17.31
N LYS A 51 13.89 -15.28 -17.23
CA LYS A 51 14.77 -14.56 -16.29
C LYS A 51 14.80 -13.05 -16.58
N ALA A 52 14.91 -12.65 -17.85
CA ALA A 52 14.91 -11.24 -18.24
C ALA A 52 13.56 -10.56 -17.95
N GLN A 53 12.44 -11.27 -18.08
CA GLN A 53 11.11 -10.78 -17.68
C GLN A 53 11.00 -10.61 -16.18
N ARG A 54 11.52 -11.56 -15.39
CA ARG A 54 11.58 -11.46 -13.93
C ARG A 54 12.42 -10.27 -13.47
N GLU A 55 13.62 -10.09 -14.02
CA GLU A 55 14.47 -8.93 -13.73
C GLU A 55 13.78 -7.60 -14.10
N ALA A 56 13.04 -7.58 -15.21
CA ALA A 56 12.27 -6.40 -15.61
C ALA A 56 11.11 -6.11 -14.63
N ALA A 57 10.41 -7.15 -14.15
CA ALA A 57 9.35 -7.02 -13.18
C ALA A 57 9.87 -6.56 -11.81
N GLU A 58 10.99 -7.14 -11.34
CA GLU A 58 11.66 -6.74 -10.10
C GLU A 58 12.13 -5.28 -10.16
N GLU A 59 12.72 -4.85 -11.27
CA GLU A 59 13.14 -3.45 -11.49
C GLU A 59 11.94 -2.49 -11.56
N ALA A 60 10.83 -2.92 -12.15
CA ALA A 60 9.59 -2.13 -12.18
C ALA A 60 8.99 -1.94 -10.78
N VAL A 61 9.05 -2.97 -9.93
CA VAL A 61 8.57 -2.90 -8.54
C VAL A 61 9.48 -2.03 -7.67
N ALA A 62 10.80 -2.07 -7.90
CA ALA A 62 11.80 -1.49 -7.00
C ALA A 62 11.76 0.04 -6.84
N VAL A 63 11.16 0.78 -7.79
CA VAL A 63 11.23 2.25 -7.77
C VAL A 63 10.02 2.88 -7.05
N TYR A 64 8.80 2.45 -7.37
CA TYR A 64 7.57 3.05 -6.82
C TYR A 64 6.45 2.02 -6.54
N GLY A 65 6.75 0.72 -6.57
CA GLY A 65 5.76 -0.33 -6.40
C GLY A 65 4.93 -0.60 -7.65
N LEU A 66 4.09 -1.64 -7.58
CA LEU A 66 3.07 -1.92 -8.60
C LEU A 66 1.79 -1.13 -8.28
N PRO A 67 0.99 -0.75 -9.28
CA PRO A 67 -0.34 -0.23 -9.05
C PRO A 67 -1.14 -1.19 -8.17
N ILE A 68 -1.74 -0.66 -7.12
CA ILE A 68 -2.71 -1.37 -6.29
C ILE A 68 -4.09 -0.79 -6.58
N GLU A 69 -5.09 -1.66 -6.64
CA GLU A 69 -6.48 -1.25 -6.67
C GLU A 69 -6.91 -0.97 -5.23
N ILE A 70 -7.37 0.26 -4.96
CA ILE A 70 -7.83 0.70 -3.65
C ILE A 70 -8.88 1.79 -3.83
N ASP A 71 -9.92 1.79 -3.00
CA ASP A 71 -10.88 2.89 -2.97
C ASP A 71 -10.17 4.16 -2.47
N PRO A 72 -10.34 5.33 -3.12
CA PRO A 72 -9.68 6.56 -2.68
C PRO A 72 -10.03 6.98 -1.24
N THR A 73 -11.22 6.62 -0.76
CA THR A 73 -11.67 6.86 0.62
C THR A 73 -10.86 6.02 1.60
N ASP A 74 -10.67 4.73 1.29
CA ASP A 74 -9.89 3.81 2.10
C ASP A 74 -8.42 4.22 2.11
N ALA A 75 -7.85 4.55 0.94
CA ALA A 75 -6.47 5.03 0.82
C ALA A 75 -6.22 6.29 1.67
N LEU A 76 -7.15 7.25 1.64
CA LEU A 76 -7.02 8.49 2.40
C LEU A 76 -7.18 8.26 3.90
N LEU A 77 -8.10 7.36 4.31
CA LEU A 77 -8.28 7.00 5.71
C LEU A 77 -7.07 6.25 6.28
N GLU A 78 -6.51 5.30 5.51
CA GLU A 78 -5.28 4.60 5.86
C GLU A 78 -4.13 5.59 6.05
N GLU A 79 -4.00 6.60 5.18
CA GLU A 79 -2.95 7.60 5.28
C GLU A 79 -3.11 8.48 6.53
N VAL A 80 -4.34 8.85 6.91
CA VAL A 80 -4.61 9.55 8.18
C VAL A 80 -4.12 8.72 9.36
N TRP A 81 -4.42 7.43 9.39
CA TRP A 81 -3.99 6.54 10.47
C TRP A 81 -2.47 6.34 10.49
N ARG A 82 -1.86 6.16 9.32
CA ARG A 82 -0.41 6.02 9.16
C ARG A 82 0.30 7.24 9.69
N SER A 83 -0.09 8.44 9.25
CA SER A 83 0.50 9.69 9.71
C SER A 83 0.28 9.93 11.21
N SER A 84 -0.92 9.65 11.73
CA SER A 84 -1.19 9.75 13.18
C SER A 84 -0.24 8.85 13.98
N GLY A 85 0.00 7.62 13.51
CA GLY A 85 0.95 6.69 14.13
C GLY A 85 2.38 7.21 14.11
N ILE A 86 2.85 7.71 12.97
CA ILE A 86 4.21 8.26 12.82
C ILE A 86 4.40 9.48 13.73
N VAL A 87 3.45 10.43 13.75
CA VAL A 87 3.51 11.60 14.65
C VAL A 87 3.63 11.15 16.11
N ARG A 88 2.78 10.22 16.55
CA ARG A 88 2.81 9.70 17.93
C ARG A 88 4.14 9.04 18.27
N TYR A 89 4.70 8.25 17.36
CA TYR A 89 6.01 7.65 17.54
C TYR A 89 7.11 8.71 17.65
N LEU A 90 7.14 9.67 16.72
CA LEU A 90 8.14 10.74 16.72
C LEU A 90 8.02 11.62 17.97
N ASP A 91 6.82 11.89 18.47
CA ASP A 91 6.60 12.57 19.74
C ASP A 91 7.28 11.83 20.90
N GLN A 92 7.13 10.50 20.97
CA GLN A 92 7.79 9.68 22.00
C GLN A 92 9.31 9.73 21.87
N VAL A 93 9.83 9.60 20.65
CA VAL A 93 11.28 9.64 20.38
C VAL A 93 11.89 10.99 20.73
N ILE A 94 11.21 12.09 20.40
CA ILE A 94 11.67 13.46 20.71
C ILE A 94 11.62 13.71 22.22
N ARG A 95 10.54 13.29 22.90
CA ARG A 95 10.41 13.45 24.37
C ARG A 95 11.48 12.70 25.15
N ALA A 96 12.00 11.61 24.61
CA ALA A 96 13.05 10.82 25.22
C ALA A 96 14.47 11.42 25.03
N LYS A 97 14.61 12.61 24.44
CA LYS A 97 15.90 13.21 24.10
C LYS A 97 16.13 14.54 24.81
N THR A 98 17.39 14.83 25.09
CA THR A 98 17.82 16.14 25.58
C THR A 98 17.91 17.15 24.43
N PRO A 99 17.93 18.47 24.73
CA PRO A 99 18.12 19.50 23.72
C PRO A 99 19.40 19.31 22.89
N ASP A 100 20.52 18.94 23.52
CA ASP A 100 21.79 18.74 22.82
C ASP A 100 21.76 17.54 21.86
N GLU A 101 21.09 16.45 22.26
CA GLU A 101 20.89 15.29 21.39
C GLU A 101 20.02 15.61 20.18
N LEU A 102 19.03 16.48 20.34
CA LEU A 102 18.18 16.95 19.25
C LEU A 102 18.93 17.93 18.34
N ALA A 103 19.73 18.83 18.90
CA ALA A 103 20.57 19.76 18.15
C ALA A 103 21.60 19.02 17.28
N ALA A 104 22.12 17.88 17.76
CA ALA A 104 23.00 17.00 16.98
C ALA A 104 22.27 16.23 15.86
N LYS A 105 20.92 16.15 15.90
CA LYS A 105 20.08 15.42 14.93
C LYS A 105 18.90 16.28 14.43
N PRO A 106 19.15 17.41 13.77
CA PRO A 106 18.10 18.32 13.34
C PRO A 106 17.13 17.67 12.34
N SER A 107 17.58 16.66 11.59
CA SER A 107 16.74 15.88 10.66
C SER A 107 15.56 15.19 11.35
N LEU A 108 15.71 14.76 12.61
CA LEU A 108 14.62 14.14 13.37
C LEU A 108 13.52 15.16 13.69
N VAL A 109 13.90 16.36 14.12
CA VAL A 109 12.96 17.46 14.39
C VAL A 109 12.30 17.94 13.10
N ILE A 110 13.07 18.06 12.02
CA ILE A 110 12.54 18.43 10.70
C ILE A 110 11.51 17.40 10.23
N TRP A 111 11.83 16.10 10.35
CA TRP A 111 10.91 15.03 9.98
C TRP A 111 9.62 15.09 10.81
N HIS A 112 9.72 15.27 12.13
CA HIS A 112 8.54 15.44 12.98
C HIS A 112 7.65 16.61 12.56
N LEU A 113 8.25 17.76 12.26
CA LEU A 113 7.48 18.93 11.81
C LEU A 113 6.86 18.72 10.43
N GLN A 114 7.57 18.04 9.52
CA GLN A 114 7.04 17.67 8.20
C GLN A 114 5.86 16.71 8.34
N GLU A 115 6.00 15.67 9.15
CA GLU A 115 4.93 14.68 9.36
C GLU A 115 3.71 15.33 10.02
N ARG A 116 3.89 16.24 10.98
CA ARG A 116 2.77 16.97 11.59
C ARG A 116 2.01 17.82 10.58
N ARG A 117 2.71 18.47 9.64
CA ARG A 117 2.08 19.23 8.56
C ARG A 117 1.31 18.32 7.61
N HIS A 118 1.91 17.19 7.26
CA HIS A 118 1.28 16.18 6.41
C HIS A 118 0.02 15.60 7.08
N TYR A 119 0.10 15.20 8.36
CA TYR A 119 -1.03 14.71 9.14
C TYR A 119 -2.21 15.68 9.14
N VAL A 120 -1.96 16.99 9.33
CA VAL A 120 -3.01 18.01 9.25
C VAL A 120 -3.59 18.09 7.84
N ALA A 121 -2.75 18.07 6.80
CA ALA A 121 -3.20 18.15 5.42
C ALA A 121 -4.09 16.95 5.03
N VAL A 122 -3.70 15.72 5.36
CA VAL A 122 -4.49 14.52 5.06
C VAL A 122 -5.78 14.47 5.89
N SER A 123 -5.75 14.92 7.15
CA SER A 123 -6.95 15.01 7.98
C SER A 123 -7.96 16.00 7.41
N VAL A 124 -7.50 17.17 6.96
CA VAL A 124 -8.36 18.14 6.28
C VAL A 124 -8.93 17.57 4.97
N ALA A 125 -8.12 16.85 4.20
CA ALA A 125 -8.58 16.19 2.98
C ALA A 125 -9.66 15.13 3.28
N ALA A 126 -9.47 14.31 4.32
CA ALA A 126 -10.43 13.30 4.74
C ALA A 126 -11.78 13.91 5.17
N ILE A 127 -11.73 15.00 5.95
CA ILE A 127 -12.93 15.74 6.37
C ILE A 127 -13.65 16.31 5.14
N ARG A 128 -12.92 16.93 4.22
CA ARG A 128 -13.50 17.51 2.98
C ARG A 128 -14.09 16.45 2.05
N ALA A 129 -13.48 15.27 1.99
CA ALA A 129 -14.00 14.15 1.22
C ALA A 129 -15.26 13.51 1.85
N GLY A 130 -15.65 13.97 3.05
CA GLY A 130 -16.83 13.49 3.76
C GLY A 130 -16.70 12.04 4.19
N ILE A 131 -15.48 11.56 4.47
CA ILE A 131 -15.22 10.14 4.76
C ILE A 131 -16.03 9.66 5.96
N GLU A 132 -16.03 10.42 7.06
CA GLU A 132 -16.80 10.05 8.25
C GLU A 132 -18.31 10.02 8.00
N ALA A 133 -18.84 11.01 7.27
CA ALA A 133 -20.24 11.01 6.88
C ALA A 133 -20.60 9.81 5.98
N LYS A 134 -19.70 9.42 5.06
CA LYS A 134 -19.89 8.23 4.21
C LYS A 134 -19.84 6.93 5.00
N ARG A 135 -18.94 6.82 5.99
CA ARG A 135 -18.83 5.63 6.85
C ARG A 135 -20.05 5.45 7.73
N VAL A 136 -20.52 6.53 8.35
CA VAL A 136 -21.77 6.54 9.13
C VAL A 136 -22.95 6.20 8.23
N ALA A 137 -23.09 6.86 7.08
CA ALA A 137 -24.19 6.58 6.16
C ALA A 137 -24.17 5.16 5.61
N LEU A 138 -22.99 4.57 5.39
CA LEU A 138 -22.87 3.16 4.97
C LEU A 138 -23.29 2.22 6.10
N ALA A 139 -22.83 2.46 7.34
CA ALA A 139 -23.23 1.68 8.51
C ALA A 139 -24.75 1.77 8.76
N GLU A 140 -25.34 2.96 8.63
CA GLU A 140 -26.78 3.17 8.74
C GLU A 140 -27.54 2.43 7.64
N ARG A 141 -27.11 2.53 6.37
CA ARG A 141 -27.72 1.78 5.26
C ARG A 141 -27.65 0.27 5.50
N HIS A 142 -26.53 -0.25 6.00
CA HIS A 142 -26.40 -1.66 6.36
C HIS A 142 -27.33 -2.03 7.51
N GLY A 143 -27.46 -1.19 8.53
CA GLY A 143 -28.40 -1.39 9.63
C GLY A 143 -29.86 -1.47 9.15
N VAL A 144 -30.25 -0.55 8.26
CA VAL A 144 -31.58 -0.56 7.63
C VAL A 144 -31.80 -1.83 6.81
N MET A 145 -30.82 -2.22 5.98
CA MET A 145 -30.90 -3.45 5.18
C MET A 145 -31.05 -4.70 6.06
N CYS A 146 -30.22 -4.84 7.09
CA CYS A 146 -30.32 -5.95 8.03
C CYS A 146 -31.69 -5.98 8.72
N ALA A 147 -32.20 -4.84 9.18
CA ALA A 147 -33.52 -4.75 9.81
C ALA A 147 -34.66 -5.13 8.85
N GLN A 148 -34.58 -4.72 7.58
CA GLN A 148 -35.54 -5.07 6.55
C GLN A 148 -35.55 -6.58 6.27
N VAL A 149 -34.38 -7.20 6.14
CA VAL A 149 -34.26 -8.65 5.93
C VAL A 149 -34.80 -9.43 7.13
N ILE A 150 -34.41 -9.04 8.36
CA ILE A 150 -34.88 -9.68 9.59
C ILE A 150 -36.41 -9.59 9.69
N ARG A 151 -36.98 -8.41 9.43
CA ARG A 151 -38.42 -8.21 9.46
C ARG A 151 -39.13 -9.08 8.42
N ALA A 152 -38.65 -9.12 7.18
CA ALA A 152 -39.23 -9.94 6.13
C ALA A 152 -39.23 -11.43 6.49
N VAL A 153 -38.16 -11.93 7.12
CA VAL A 153 -38.11 -13.32 7.62
C VAL A 153 -39.14 -13.56 8.72
N PHE A 154 -39.31 -12.62 9.65
CA PHE A 154 -40.32 -12.75 10.72
C PHE A 154 -41.74 -12.65 10.21
N GLU A 155 -42.00 -11.82 9.20
CA GLU A 155 -43.29 -11.73 8.51
C GLU A 155 -43.61 -13.05 7.79
N GLU A 156 -42.64 -13.62 7.06
CA GLU A 156 -42.79 -14.93 6.39
C GLU A 156 -43.08 -16.06 7.39
N LYS A 157 -42.49 -15.99 8.59
CA LYS A 157 -42.72 -16.97 9.66
C LYS A 157 -43.93 -16.66 10.54
N GLY A 158 -44.63 -15.55 10.30
CA GLY A 158 -45.81 -15.15 11.07
C GLY A 158 -45.53 -14.79 12.54
N ILE A 159 -44.30 -14.40 12.86
CA ILE A 159 -43.87 -14.06 14.24
C ILE A 159 -43.52 -12.57 14.40
N ALA A 160 -43.69 -11.75 13.36
CA ALA A 160 -43.28 -10.34 13.36
C ALA A 160 -43.91 -9.50 14.48
N ASP A 161 -45.16 -9.82 14.88
CA ASP A 161 -45.92 -9.10 15.90
C ASP A 161 -45.76 -9.69 17.32
N ASP A 162 -44.93 -10.73 17.48
CA ASP A 162 -44.70 -11.35 18.78
C ASP A 162 -43.91 -10.41 19.71
N ALA A 163 -44.41 -10.23 20.93
CA ALA A 163 -43.89 -9.27 21.91
C ALA A 163 -42.44 -9.57 22.33
N ASP A 164 -42.02 -10.84 22.23
CA ASP A 164 -40.68 -11.29 22.62
C ASP A 164 -39.62 -11.06 21.53
N VAL A 165 -40.03 -10.88 20.27
CA VAL A 165 -39.12 -10.77 19.11
C VAL A 165 -38.17 -9.57 19.20
N PRO A 166 -38.60 -8.35 19.57
CA PRO A 166 -37.69 -7.21 19.74
C PRO A 166 -36.62 -7.45 20.81
N ALA A 167 -36.97 -8.11 21.92
CA ALA A 167 -36.05 -8.43 23.00
C ALA A 167 -35.04 -9.51 22.59
N MET A 168 -35.48 -10.51 21.83
CA MET A 168 -34.62 -11.53 21.24
C MET A 168 -33.60 -10.94 20.26
N VAL A 169 -34.05 -10.12 19.29
CA VAL A 169 -33.16 -9.47 18.30
C VAL A 169 -32.12 -8.61 18.99
N ARG A 170 -32.55 -7.78 19.96
CA ARG A 170 -31.62 -6.93 20.73
C ARG A 170 -30.53 -7.76 21.40
N ARG A 171 -30.90 -8.84 22.08
CA ARG A 171 -29.96 -9.74 22.78
C ARG A 171 -28.87 -10.28 21.84
N HIS A 172 -29.24 -10.69 20.63
CA HIS A 172 -28.29 -11.20 19.64
C HIS A 172 -27.42 -10.09 19.04
N LEU A 173 -27.97 -8.90 18.78
CA LEU A 173 -27.18 -7.76 18.31
C LEU A 173 -26.13 -7.32 19.35
N THR A 174 -26.51 -7.22 20.63
CA THR A 174 -25.56 -6.84 21.69
C THR A 174 -24.47 -7.90 21.92
N SER A 175 -24.79 -9.18 21.70
CA SER A 175 -23.80 -10.27 21.77
C SER A 175 -22.73 -10.19 20.69
N ILE A 176 -23.04 -9.60 19.52
CA ILE A 176 -22.10 -9.42 18.42
C ILE A 176 -21.15 -8.24 18.70
N ASP A 177 -21.67 -7.14 19.27
CA ASP A 177 -20.85 -5.98 19.64
C ASP A 177 -19.92 -6.26 20.83
N GLY A 178 -20.34 -7.07 21.79
CA GLY A 178 -19.51 -7.50 22.93
C GLY A 178 -18.38 -8.48 22.59
N GLY A 179 -18.29 -8.95 21.34
CA GLY A 179 -17.31 -9.94 20.87
C GLY A 179 -16.03 -9.37 20.24
N LYS A 180 -15.84 -8.04 20.21
CA LYS A 180 -14.60 -7.42 19.73
C LYS A 180 -13.61 -7.25 20.89
N ALA A 181 -12.76 -8.27 21.08
CA ALA A 181 -11.48 -8.17 21.76
C ALA A 181 -10.37 -7.80 20.76
#